data_AF-A0A2U1AWK2-F1
#
_entry.id   AF-A0A2U1AWK2-F1
#
_cell.length_a   1.000
_cell.length_b   1.000
_cell.length_c   1.000
_cell.angle_alpha   90.00
_cell.angle_beta   90.00
_cell.angle_gamma   90.00
#
_symmetry.space_group_name_H-M   'P 1'
#
loop_
_entity.id
_entity.type
_entity.pdbx_description
1 polymer ?
#
loop_
_entity_poly.entity_id
_entity_poly.type
_entity_poly.pdbx_seq_one_letter_code
_entity_poly.pdbx_strand_id
1 'polypeptide(L)'
;MTIHKQISYLYAFFGVFLLGCGAVAVDVAGEQARTALITGIAGGLLALVAGHFLNRKHRWGFLLGTAEAGLLTLLLGWRSGTYFIRLLEMVQEAPEPNSTQTAGMAFLLTTAMLVVALLTLAVSVMFAKQVFAETK
;
A
#
# COMPACT_ATOMS: atom_id res chain seq x y z
N MET A 1 8.93 24.27 4.83
CA MET A 1 9.14 23.11 3.93
C MET A 1 8.14 23.22 2.79
N THR A 2 8.53 23.03 1.53
CA THR A 2 7.62 23.13 0.37
C THR A 2 6.67 21.92 0.30
N ILE A 3 5.49 22.09 -0.30
CA ILE A 3 4.45 21.04 -0.32
C ILE A 3 4.95 19.78 -1.07
N HIS A 4 5.64 19.94 -2.21
CA HIS A 4 6.20 18.78 -2.92
C HIS A 4 7.19 17.96 -2.09
N LYS A 5 7.92 18.59 -1.15
CA LYS A 5 8.82 17.87 -0.23
C LYS A 5 8.03 17.10 0.83
N GLN A 6 6.94 17.66 1.34
CA GLN A 6 6.04 16.94 2.25
C GLN A 6 5.44 15.71 1.58
N ILE A 7 4.98 15.83 0.33
CA ILE A 7 4.46 14.69 -0.44
C ILE A 7 5.56 13.68 -0.77
N SER A 8 6.79 14.13 -1.04
CA SER A 8 7.93 13.22 -1.19
C SER A 8 8.18 12.38 0.06
N TYR A 9 8.15 12.98 1.26
CA TYR A 9 8.28 12.23 2.50
C TYR A 9 7.09 11.31 2.77
N LEU A 10 5.88 11.70 2.37
CA LEU A 10 4.70 10.84 2.42
C LEU A 10 4.91 9.58 1.55
N TYR A 11 5.42 9.72 0.33
CA TYR A 11 5.74 8.57 -0.52
C TYR A 11 6.90 7.73 0.03
N ALA A 12 7.89 8.36 0.64
CA ALA A 12 8.97 7.63 1.30
C ALA A 12 8.44 6.80 2.48
N PHE A 13 7.58 7.38 3.32
CA PHE A 13 6.90 6.68 4.40
C PHE A 13 6.03 5.54 3.87
N PHE A 14 5.21 5.81 2.84
CA PHE A 14 4.38 4.81 2.20
C PHE A 14 5.20 3.63 1.66
N GLY A 15 6.32 3.93 1.00
CA GLY A 15 7.21 2.92 0.44
C GLY A 15 7.86 2.04 1.50
N VAL A 16 8.40 2.65 2.57
CA VAL A 16 8.97 1.91 3.71
C VAL A 16 7.91 1.06 4.41
N PHE A 17 6.70 1.60 4.57
CA PHE A 17 5.58 0.88 5.16
C PHE A 17 5.21 -0.37 4.34
N LEU A 18 5.08 -0.24 3.02
CA LEU A 18 4.79 -1.37 2.13
C LEU A 18 5.91 -2.43 2.15
N LEU A 19 7.18 -2.01 2.20
CA LEU A 19 8.30 -2.94 2.37
C LEU A 19 8.21 -3.70 3.69
N GLY A 20 7.92 -3.00 4.79
CA GLY A 20 7.73 -3.60 6.10
C GLY A 20 6.59 -4.63 6.10
N CYS A 21 5.44 -4.28 5.53
CA CYS A 21 4.33 -5.21 5.42
C CYS A 21 4.63 -6.38 4.47
N GLY A 22 5.40 -6.16 3.40
CA GLY A 22 5.90 -7.23 2.53
C GLY A 22 6.79 -8.21 3.28
N ALA A 23 7.74 -7.72 4.08
CA ALA A 23 8.61 -8.55 4.90
C ALA A 23 7.83 -9.38 5.93
N VAL A 24 6.88 -8.75 6.64
CA VAL A 24 6.00 -9.44 7.60
C VAL A 24 5.12 -10.48 6.91
N ALA A 25 4.68 -10.25 5.68
CA ALA A 25 3.85 -11.22 4.94
C ALA A 25 4.58 -12.56 4.71
N VAL A 26 5.90 -12.56 4.53
CA VAL A 26 6.70 -13.80 4.35
C VAL A 26 6.63 -14.69 5.59
N ASP A 27 6.73 -14.07 6.77
CA ASP A 27 6.73 -14.78 8.05
C ASP A 27 5.34 -15.35 8.40
N VAL A 28 4.28 -14.70 7.92
CA VAL A 28 2.90 -14.99 8.34
C VAL A 28 2.17 -15.98 7.42
N ALA A 29 2.38 -15.93 6.10
CA ALA A 29 1.46 -16.59 5.15
C ALA A 29 2.13 -17.50 4.11
N GLY A 30 3.45 -17.76 4.22
CA GLY A 30 4.16 -18.73 3.37
C GLY A 30 3.87 -18.57 1.87
N GLU A 31 3.44 -19.64 1.20
CA GLU A 31 3.24 -19.67 -0.26
C GLU A 31 2.03 -18.84 -0.74
N GLN A 32 1.01 -18.64 0.11
CA GLN A 32 -0.11 -17.72 -0.16
C GLN A 32 0.32 -16.24 -0.04
N ALA A 33 1.47 -15.95 0.58
CA ALA A 33 2.00 -14.61 0.76
C ALA A 33 2.79 -14.07 -0.44
N ARG A 34 3.16 -14.91 -1.42
CA ARG A 34 4.00 -14.50 -2.57
C ARG A 34 3.46 -13.26 -3.25
N THR A 35 2.15 -13.18 -3.40
CA THR A 35 1.49 -12.09 -4.09
C THR A 35 1.35 -10.84 -3.22
N ALA A 36 1.38 -10.96 -1.89
CA ALA A 36 1.43 -9.83 -0.95
C ALA A 36 2.88 -9.30 -0.82
N LEU A 37 3.86 -10.20 -0.83
CA LEU A 37 5.28 -9.91 -0.85
C LEU A 37 5.66 -9.13 -2.11
N ILE A 38 5.26 -9.61 -3.29
CA ILE A 38 5.55 -8.94 -4.56
C ILE A 38 4.91 -7.55 -4.58
N THR A 39 3.65 -7.41 -4.15
CA THR A 39 3.00 -6.09 -4.11
C THR A 39 3.64 -5.15 -3.09
N GLY A 40 4.03 -5.66 -1.92
CA GLY A 40 4.69 -4.87 -0.87
C GLY A 40 6.08 -4.40 -1.29
N ILE A 41 6.88 -5.29 -1.87
CA ILE A 41 8.24 -4.94 -2.33
C ILE A 41 8.20 -4.07 -3.58
N ALA A 42 7.46 -4.48 -4.62
CA ALA A 42 7.41 -3.74 -5.87
C ALA A 42 6.76 -2.37 -5.68
N GLY A 43 5.63 -2.29 -4.96
CA GLY A 43 5.01 -1.02 -4.58
C GLY A 43 5.95 -0.21 -3.70
N GLY A 44 6.51 -0.80 -2.65
CA GLY A 44 7.44 -0.12 -1.75
C GLY A 44 8.62 0.57 -2.47
N LEU A 45 9.23 -0.12 -3.44
CA LEU A 45 10.31 0.44 -4.26
C LEU A 45 9.81 1.54 -5.21
N LEU A 46 8.66 1.35 -5.86
CA LEU A 46 8.07 2.36 -6.74
C LEU A 46 7.74 3.65 -5.97
N ALA A 47 7.19 3.53 -4.77
CA ALA A 47 6.87 4.66 -3.91
C ALA A 47 8.13 5.41 -3.45
N LEU A 48 9.20 4.68 -3.13
CA LEU A 48 10.50 5.29 -2.82
C LEU A 48 11.10 6.03 -4.02
N VAL A 49 11.00 5.44 -5.22
CA VAL A 49 11.44 6.08 -6.47
C VAL A 49 10.63 7.34 -6.74
N ALA A 50 9.29 7.27 -6.63
CA ALA A 50 8.39 8.42 -6.76
C ALA A 50 8.77 9.55 -5.78
N GLY A 51 8.95 9.21 -4.51
CA GLY A 51 9.38 10.13 -3.46
C GLY A 51 10.73 10.77 -3.77
N HIS A 52 11.72 9.99 -4.20
CA HIS A 52 13.05 10.48 -4.54
C HIS A 52 13.02 11.50 -5.70
N PHE A 53 12.34 11.17 -6.79
CA PHE A 53 12.22 12.07 -7.95
C PHE A 53 11.41 13.33 -7.63
N LEU A 54 10.36 13.20 -6.82
CA LEU A 54 9.57 14.36 -6.38
C LEU A 54 10.38 15.30 -5.49
N ASN A 55 11.26 14.78 -4.63
CA ASN A 55 12.18 15.61 -3.82
C ASN A 55 13.11 16.47 -4.69
N ARG A 56 13.46 15.97 -5.88
CA ARG A 56 14.26 16.67 -6.89
C ARG A 56 13.42 17.56 -7.82
N LYS A 57 12.16 17.83 -7.47
CA LYS A 57 11.18 18.63 -8.24
C LYS A 57 10.72 18.02 -9.56
N HIS A 58 10.98 16.74 -9.83
CA HIS A 58 10.44 16.11 -11.03
C HIS A 58 8.96 15.80 -10.85
N ARG A 59 8.11 16.51 -11.61
CA ARG A 59 6.64 16.34 -11.66
C ARG A 59 6.18 14.91 -11.86
N TRP A 60 6.92 14.15 -12.67
CA TRP A 60 6.56 12.77 -12.98
C TRP A 60 6.64 11.86 -11.75
N GLY A 61 7.47 12.21 -10.74
CA GLY A 61 7.49 11.51 -9.45
C GLY A 61 6.15 11.64 -8.69
N PHE A 62 5.48 12.79 -8.78
CA PHE A 62 4.13 12.96 -8.21
C PHE A 62 3.08 12.09 -8.92
N LEU A 63 3.12 12.08 -10.26
CA LEU A 63 2.22 11.25 -11.06
C LEU A 63 2.42 9.76 -10.77
N LEU A 64 3.68 9.31 -10.70
CA LEU A 64 4.01 7.91 -10.41
C LEU A 64 3.51 7.49 -9.03
N GLY A 65 3.83 8.25 -7.97
CA GLY A 65 3.41 7.91 -6.61
C GLY A 65 1.90 7.99 -6.39
N THR A 66 1.22 8.96 -7.01
CA THR A 66 -0.25 9.06 -6.94
C THR A 66 -0.93 7.93 -7.70
N ALA A 67 -0.46 7.63 -8.92
CA ALA A 67 -1.01 6.54 -9.73
C ALA A 67 -0.80 5.18 -9.06
N GLU A 68 0.36 4.96 -8.45
CA GLU A 68 0.67 3.76 -7.70
C GLU A 68 -0.24 3.62 -6.46
N ALA A 69 -0.39 4.66 -5.65
CA ALA A 69 -1.30 4.65 -4.51
C ALA A 69 -2.75 4.38 -4.93
N GLY A 70 -3.18 4.93 -6.06
CA GLY A 70 -4.49 4.66 -6.66
C GLY A 70 -4.66 3.20 -7.09
N LEU A 71 -3.67 2.65 -7.81
CA LEU A 71 -3.69 1.26 -8.26
C LEU A 71 -3.69 0.29 -7.07
N LEU A 72 -2.84 0.53 -6.08
CA LEU A 72 -2.78 -0.29 -4.87
C LEU A 72 -4.07 -0.20 -4.06
N THR A 73 -4.71 0.97 -3.98
CA THR A 73 -6.02 1.12 -3.34
C THR A 73 -7.06 0.19 -3.97
N LEU A 74 -7.13 0.14 -5.31
CA LEU A 74 -8.07 -0.73 -6.01
C LEU A 74 -7.74 -2.22 -5.79
N LEU A 75 -6.47 -2.59 -5.96
CA LEU A 75 -6.02 -3.98 -5.83
C LEU A 75 -6.19 -4.51 -4.39
N LEU A 76 -5.81 -3.70 -3.40
CA LEU A 76 -5.91 -4.06 -1.99
C LEU A 76 -7.35 -4.03 -1.51
N GLY A 77 -8.19 -3.13 -2.02
CA GLY A 77 -9.62 -3.10 -1.74
C GLY A 77 -10.34 -4.36 -2.24
N TRP A 78 -10.00 -4.79 -3.46
CA TRP A 78 -10.47 -6.07 -3.98
C TRP A 78 -10.00 -7.24 -3.10
N ARG A 79 -8.70 -7.29 -2.77
CA ARG A 79 -8.16 -8.38 -1.93
C ARG A 79 -8.76 -8.41 -0.53
N SER A 80 -8.87 -7.28 0.16
CA SER A 80 -9.44 -7.24 1.50
C SER A 80 -10.88 -7.74 1.48
N GLY A 81 -11.66 -7.40 0.44
CA GLY A 81 -12.99 -7.96 0.23
C GLY A 81 -12.98 -9.48 0.09
N THR A 82 -12.11 -10.03 -0.76
CA THR A 82 -12.00 -11.49 -0.94
C THR A 82 -11.56 -12.23 0.34
N TYR A 83 -10.62 -11.68 1.10
CA TYR A 83 -10.20 -12.27 2.37
C TYR A 83 -11.30 -12.19 3.44
N PHE A 84 -12.06 -11.10 3.47
CA PHE A 84 -13.19 -10.95 4.37
C PHE A 84 -14.29 -11.99 4.10
N ILE A 85 -14.66 -12.19 2.83
CA ILE A 85 -15.64 -13.22 2.45
C ILE A 85 -15.14 -14.62 2.87
N ARG A 86 -13.87 -14.93 2.57
CA ARG A 86 -13.26 -16.21 2.95
C ARG A 86 -13.26 -16.44 4.47
N LEU A 87 -13.03 -15.38 5.25
CA LEU A 87 -13.11 -15.45 6.71
C LEU A 87 -14.54 -15.71 7.19
N LEU A 88 -15.56 -15.11 6.56
CA LEU A 88 -16.96 -15.38 6.88
C LEU A 88 -17.33 -16.84 6.59
N GLU A 89 -16.86 -17.40 5.47
CA GLU A 89 -17.06 -18.82 5.12
C GLU A 89 -16.40 -19.74 6.16
N MET A 90 -15.14 -19.45 6.55
CA MET A 90 -14.41 -20.22 7.57
C MET A 90 -15.02 -20.15 8.97
N VAL A 91 -15.77 -19.09 9.29
CA VAL A 91 -16.52 -18.98 10.55
C VAL A 91 -17.79 -19.84 10.53
N GLN A 92 -18.34 -20.11 9.33
CA GLN A 92 -19.54 -20.95 9.17
C GLN A 92 -19.20 -22.46 9.12
N GLU A 93 -18.01 -22.84 8.67
CA GLU A 93 -17.51 -24.21 8.71
C GLU A 93 -16.78 -24.49 10.05
N ALA A 94 -16.82 -25.74 10.55
CA ALA A 94 -16.22 -26.07 11.84
C ALA A 94 -14.72 -25.69 11.87
N PRO A 95 -14.26 -24.89 12.86
CA PRO A 95 -12.99 -24.19 12.75
C PRO A 95 -11.78 -25.12 12.90
N GLU A 96 -10.97 -25.20 11.85
CA GLU A 96 -9.58 -25.67 11.89
C GLU A 96 -8.69 -24.49 12.34
N PRO A 97 -8.18 -24.48 13.59
CA PRO A 97 -7.63 -23.27 14.25
C PRO A 97 -6.45 -22.63 13.52
N ASN A 98 -5.60 -23.43 12.86
CA ASN A 98 -4.43 -22.93 12.13
C ASN A 98 -4.81 -22.22 10.81
N SER A 99 -5.94 -22.61 10.20
CA SER A 99 -6.38 -22.04 8.92
C SER A 99 -6.96 -20.63 9.10
N THR A 100 -7.75 -20.43 10.16
CA THR A 100 -8.42 -19.17 10.47
C THR A 100 -7.41 -18.09 10.90
N GLN A 101 -6.38 -18.44 11.68
CA GLN A 101 -5.35 -17.50 12.11
C GLN A 101 -4.56 -16.93 10.92
N THR A 102 -4.17 -17.79 9.97
CA THR A 102 -3.41 -17.39 8.78
C THR A 102 -4.24 -16.48 7.87
N ALA A 103 -5.50 -16.83 7.62
CA ALA A 103 -6.42 -16.00 6.84
C ALA A 103 -6.73 -14.65 7.52
N GLY A 104 -6.88 -14.65 8.85
CA GLY A 104 -7.12 -13.44 9.64
C GLY A 104 -5.95 -12.46 9.57
N MET A 105 -4.73 -12.96 9.71
CA MET A 105 -3.53 -12.14 9.60
C MET A 105 -3.35 -11.57 8.18
N ALA A 106 -3.63 -12.36 7.13
CA ALA A 106 -3.59 -11.89 5.75
C ALA A 106 -4.62 -10.77 5.50
N PHE A 107 -5.83 -10.89 6.05
CA PHE A 107 -6.84 -9.84 6.00
C PHE A 107 -6.40 -8.56 6.71
N LEU A 108 -5.90 -8.67 7.95
CA LEU A 108 -5.45 -7.51 8.73
C LEU A 108 -4.31 -6.76 8.03
N LEU A 109 -3.32 -7.49 7.52
CA LEU A 109 -2.17 -6.92 6.83
C LEU A 109 -2.57 -6.24 5.51
N THR A 110 -3.43 -6.88 4.73
CA THR A 110 -3.97 -6.31 3.47
C THR A 110 -4.79 -5.05 3.75
N THR A 111 -5.61 -5.07 4.80
CA THR A 111 -6.46 -3.92 5.17
C THR A 111 -5.62 -2.76 5.70
N ALA A 112 -4.57 -3.03 6.47
CA ALA A 112 -3.62 -2.00 6.89
C ALA A 112 -2.93 -1.33 5.69
N MET A 113 -2.45 -2.12 4.72
CA MET A 113 -1.91 -1.59 3.46
C MET A 113 -2.94 -0.73 2.71
N LEU A 114 -4.19 -1.17 2.63
CA LEU A 114 -5.28 -0.43 1.98
C LEU A 114 -5.53 0.93 2.62
N VAL A 115 -5.62 0.99 3.95
CA VAL A 115 -5.86 2.24 4.68
C VAL A 115 -4.74 3.24 4.42
N VAL A 116 -3.49 2.80 4.48
CA VAL A 116 -2.34 3.70 4.24
C VAL A 116 -2.28 4.13 2.76
N ALA A 117 -2.60 3.25 1.82
CA ALA A 117 -2.69 3.59 0.40
C ALA A 117 -3.79 4.64 0.15
N LEU A 118 -4.97 4.49 0.77
CA LEU A 118 -6.07 5.45 0.70
C LEU A 118 -5.69 6.81 1.26
N LEU A 119 -5.05 6.86 2.42
CA LEU A 119 -4.57 8.12 3.02
C LEU A 119 -3.53 8.79 2.12
N THR A 120 -2.58 8.02 1.58
CA THR A 120 -1.55 8.51 0.67
C THR A 120 -2.16 9.10 -0.60
N LEU A 121 -3.16 8.42 -1.18
CA LEU A 121 -3.91 8.89 -2.34
C LEU A 121 -4.69 10.16 -2.03
N ALA A 122 -5.46 10.17 -0.93
CA ALA A 122 -6.29 11.32 -0.53
C ALA A 122 -5.45 12.58 -0.31
N VAL A 123 -4.34 12.46 0.42
CA VAL A 123 -3.42 13.57 0.67
C VAL A 123 -2.76 14.03 -0.64
N SER A 124 -2.34 13.09 -1.50
CA SER A 124 -1.76 13.44 -2.81
C SER A 124 -2.74 14.22 -3.69
N VAL A 125 -4.00 13.77 -3.77
CA VAL A 125 -5.05 14.43 -4.54
C VAL A 125 -5.36 15.82 -3.98
N MET A 126 -5.46 15.96 -2.65
CA MET A 126 -5.74 17.24 -1.99
C MET A 126 -4.68 18.30 -2.30
N PHE A 127 -3.41 17.89 -2.37
CA PHE A 127 -2.28 18.81 -2.62
C PHE A 127 -1.81 18.85 -4.07
N ALA A 128 -2.48 18.14 -4.99
CA ALA A 128 -2.05 18.02 -6.39
C ALA A 128 -1.80 19.37 -7.06
N LYS A 129 -2.75 20.31 -6.95
CA LYS A 129 -2.62 21.67 -7.54
C LYS A 129 -1.38 22.40 -7.05
N GLN A 130 -1.09 22.29 -5.75
CA GLN A 130 0.05 22.97 -5.12
C GLN A 130 1.37 22.34 -5.56
N VAL A 131 1.43 21.00 -5.62
CA VAL A 131 2.61 20.27 -6.11
C VAL A 131 2.92 20.66 -7.56
N PHE A 132 1.92 20.69 -8.45
CA PHE A 132 2.14 21.08 -9.85
C PHE A 132 2.58 22.54 -10.01
N ALA A 133 2.11 23.44 -9.16
CA ALA A 133 2.52 24.85 -9.16
C ALA A 133 3.99 25.03 -8.72
N GLU A 134 4.44 24.26 -7.74
CA GLU A 134 5.81 24.35 -7.17
C GLU A 134 6.88 23.64 -8.02
N THR A 135 6.49 22.66 -8.85
CA THR A 135 7.41 21.80 -9.61
C THR A 135 7.58 22.25 -11.08
N LYS A 136 7.47 23.56 -11.34
CA LYS A 136 7.52 24.17 -12.68
C LYS A 136 8.63 23.67 -13.60
#